data_AF-A0A348NWT2-F1
#
_entry.id   AF-A0A348NWT2-F1
#
_cell.length_a   1.000
_cell.length_b   1.000
_cell.length_c   1.000
_cell.angle_alpha   90.00
_cell.angle_beta   90.00
_cell.angle_gamma   90.00
#
_symmetry.space_group_name_H-M   'P 1'
#
loop_
_entity.id
_entity.type
_entity.pdbx_description
1 polymer ?
#
loop_
_entity_poly.entity_id
_entity_poly.type
_entity_poly.pdbx_seq_one_letter_code
_entity_poly.pdbx_strand_id
1 'polypeptide(L)'
;MYKLIIITVLMVSIPLFTQDCGKYKKQIDSLMVEFNTIKDKMCDPTIDRDRYDDLNSIYSATWTEIVDAQKQQKKCLEGQKKTAKVVVEPKKVNSPLPSVLGVKWSSTRIQIKELLRKNSDIKLMETDDGILEYHNGSYLGYKVEKWQFSFVDKKLYACQIVLKNEADLTVFKMYEKVSKDMIAKYGQPSYEKNKFPSSYKSDSIKLTAIKNGSVAIYNKWLFKNDDVVRIGINENGSVLVTYLIDKLYKKVK
;
A
#
# COMPACT_ATOMS: atom_id res chain seq x y z
N MET A 1 -1.84 -36.36 25.38
CA MET A 1 -0.76 -36.41 24.37
C MET A 1 -0.61 -35.02 23.74
N TYR A 2 0.31 -34.19 24.25
CA TYR A 2 0.62 -32.88 23.67
C TYR A 2 1.77 -33.05 22.66
N LYS A 3 1.52 -32.72 21.39
CA LYS A 3 2.56 -32.67 20.35
C LYS A 3 3.33 -31.35 20.48
N LEU A 4 4.60 -31.45 20.88
CA LEU A 4 5.59 -30.38 20.84
C LEU A 4 5.80 -29.96 19.38
N ILE A 5 5.59 -28.68 19.06
CA ILE A 5 5.98 -28.08 17.78
C ILE A 5 7.44 -27.65 17.94
N ILE A 6 8.35 -28.35 17.26
CA ILE A 6 9.76 -27.97 17.16
C ILE A 6 9.85 -26.88 16.09
N ILE A 7 10.10 -25.64 16.50
CA ILE A 7 10.45 -24.53 15.59
C ILE A 7 11.95 -24.59 15.39
N THR A 8 12.38 -25.09 14.23
CA THR A 8 13.80 -25.07 13.83
C THR A 8 14.15 -23.67 13.32
N VAL A 9 14.69 -22.82 14.19
CA VAL A 9 15.28 -21.53 13.81
C VAL A 9 16.69 -21.79 13.30
N LEU A 10 16.87 -21.86 11.98
CA LEU A 10 18.20 -21.81 11.38
C LEU A 10 18.74 -20.38 11.50
N MET A 11 19.45 -20.08 12.57
CA MET A 11 20.28 -18.87 12.64
C MET A 11 21.52 -19.09 11.76
N VAL A 12 21.46 -18.62 10.52
CA VAL A 12 22.67 -18.41 9.73
C VAL A 12 23.32 -17.14 10.27
N SER A 13 24.17 -17.27 11.28
CA SER A 13 25.00 -16.19 11.81
C SER A 13 26.12 -15.87 10.82
N ILE A 14 25.78 -15.11 9.78
CA ILE A 14 26.77 -14.36 9.00
C ILE A 14 27.38 -13.34 9.98
N PRO A 15 28.71 -13.23 10.10
CA PRO A 15 29.32 -12.15 10.87
C PRO A 15 28.90 -10.82 10.24
N LEU A 16 27.89 -10.21 10.84
CA LEU A 16 27.45 -8.86 10.52
C LEU A 16 28.58 -7.95 10.99
N PHE A 17 29.41 -7.49 10.06
CA PHE A 17 30.09 -6.22 10.24
C PHE A 17 28.98 -5.16 10.32
N THR A 18 28.42 -4.95 11.51
CA THR A 18 27.54 -3.84 11.79
C THR A 18 28.39 -2.58 11.69
N GLN A 19 28.52 -2.02 10.48
CA GLN A 19 29.00 -0.66 10.35
C GLN A 19 28.10 0.22 11.22
N ASP A 20 28.69 0.84 12.24
CA ASP A 20 28.00 1.78 13.11
C ASP A 20 27.68 3.05 12.31
N CYS A 21 26.50 3.07 11.69
CA CYS A 21 26.02 4.23 10.95
C CYS A 21 25.86 5.48 11.85
N GLY A 22 25.89 5.32 13.18
CA GLY A 22 25.91 6.41 14.15
C GLY A 22 27.18 7.26 14.07
N LYS A 23 28.30 6.70 13.60
CA LYS A 23 29.55 7.44 13.37
C LYS A 23 29.37 8.58 12.37
N TYR A 24 28.65 8.34 11.27
CA TYR A 24 28.39 9.37 10.25
C TYR A 24 27.51 10.50 10.77
N LYS A 25 26.54 10.20 11.64
CA LYS A 25 25.73 11.24 12.28
C LYS A 25 26.60 12.18 13.13
N LYS A 26 27.44 11.62 13.99
CA LYS A 26 28.37 12.41 14.82
C LYS A 26 29.32 13.26 13.97
N GLN A 27 29.82 12.71 12.86
CA GLN A 27 30.66 13.45 11.92
C GLN A 27 29.91 14.62 11.26
N ILE A 28 28.69 14.39 10.79
CA ILE A 28 27.84 15.45 10.19
C ILE A 28 27.55 16.53 11.24
N ASP A 29 27.15 16.15 12.46
CA ASP A 29 26.84 17.11 13.53
C ASP A 29 28.08 17.98 13.85
N SER A 30 29.28 17.39 13.89
CA SER A 30 30.53 18.12 14.09
C SER A 30 30.84 19.09 12.94
N LEU A 31 30.74 18.63 11.69
CA LEU A 31 30.99 19.47 10.51
C LEU A 31 29.98 20.61 10.38
N MET A 32 28.72 20.39 10.80
CA MET A 32 27.69 21.44 10.81
C MET A 32 27.98 22.56 11.82
N VAL A 33 28.63 22.25 12.95
CA VAL A 33 29.07 23.28 13.91
C VAL A 33 30.18 24.13 13.30
N GLU A 34 31.17 23.49 12.67
CA GLU A 34 32.27 24.17 11.99
C GLU A 34 31.76 25.03 10.82
N PHE A 35 30.89 24.47 9.99
CA PHE A 35 30.24 25.16 8.87
C PHE A 35 29.49 26.42 9.32
N ASN A 36 28.69 26.33 10.38
CA ASN A 36 27.99 27.51 10.91
C ASN A 36 28.97 28.54 11.49
N THR A 37 30.03 28.09 12.16
CA THR A 37 31.07 28.99 12.69
C THR A 37 31.78 29.77 11.58
N ILE A 38 32.08 29.13 10.44
CA ILE A 38 32.69 29.79 9.27
C ILE A 38 31.70 30.76 8.63
N LYS A 39 30.46 30.33 8.43
CA LYS A 39 29.38 31.15 7.87
C LYS A 39 29.18 32.44 8.69
N ASP A 40 29.15 32.32 10.01
CA ASP A 40 28.95 33.48 10.89
C ASP A 40 30.13 34.46 10.81
N LYS A 41 31.37 33.97 10.64
CA LYS A 41 32.55 34.81 10.40
C LYS A 41 32.51 35.52 9.04
N MET A 42 31.99 34.87 8.00
CA MET A 42 31.80 35.48 6.68
C MET A 42 30.74 36.58 6.68
N CYS A 43 29.82 36.58 7.66
CA CYS A 43 28.80 37.61 7.84
C CYS A 43 29.29 38.83 8.63
N ASP A 44 30.55 38.87 9.08
CA ASP A 44 31.13 40.04 9.76
C ASP A 44 31.28 41.20 8.76
N PRO A 45 30.62 42.35 8.98
CA PRO A 45 30.69 43.48 8.06
C PRO A 45 32.08 44.14 8.00
N THR A 46 33.00 43.78 8.90
CA THR A 46 34.37 44.28 8.95
C THR A 46 35.39 43.36 8.26
N ILE A 47 34.94 42.24 7.68
CA ILE A 47 35.83 41.29 7.00
C ILE A 47 36.43 41.89 5.72
N ASP A 48 37.74 41.74 5.55
CA ASP A 48 38.41 42.09 4.30
C ASP A 48 38.20 41.01 3.23
N ARG A 49 38.47 41.37 1.98
CA ARG A 49 38.19 40.51 0.82
C ARG A 49 39.02 39.23 0.81
N ASP A 50 40.31 39.33 1.14
CA ASP A 50 41.22 38.17 1.08
C ASP A 50 40.80 37.14 2.13
N ARG A 51 40.47 37.62 3.34
CA ARG A 51 39.94 36.78 4.42
C ARG A 51 38.58 36.19 4.10
N TYR A 52 37.72 36.90 3.37
CA TYR A 52 36.45 36.37 2.90
C TYR A 52 36.65 35.22 1.91
N ASP A 53 37.55 35.38 0.93
CA ASP A 53 37.84 34.37 -0.09
C ASP A 53 38.43 33.09 0.54
N ASP A 54 39.30 33.24 1.54
CA ASP A 54 39.83 32.13 2.34
C ASP A 54 38.70 31.39 3.08
N LEU A 55 37.82 32.11 3.79
CA LEU A 55 36.70 31.49 4.50
C LEU A 55 35.69 30.84 3.55
N ASN A 56 35.46 31.42 2.37
CA ASN A 56 34.56 30.87 1.36
C ASN A 56 35.10 29.54 0.77
N SER A 57 36.42 29.44 0.63
CA SER A 57 37.09 28.19 0.24
C SER A 57 36.86 27.10 1.30
N ILE A 58 37.08 27.42 2.58
CA ILE A 58 36.86 26.48 3.70
C ILE A 58 35.37 26.11 3.77
N TYR A 59 34.46 27.07 3.67
CA TYR A 59 33.01 26.86 3.67
C TYR A 59 32.58 25.84 2.59
N SER A 60 33.11 26.01 1.37
CA SER A 60 32.80 25.13 0.23
C SER A 60 33.35 23.71 0.43
N ALA A 61 34.56 23.59 0.99
CA ALA A 61 35.16 22.31 1.33
C ALA A 61 34.35 21.58 2.43
N THR A 62 34.04 22.26 3.54
CA THR A 62 33.24 21.69 4.64
C THR A 62 31.85 21.26 4.16
N TRP A 63 31.20 22.03 3.28
CA TRP A 63 29.91 21.63 2.69
C TRP A 63 30.00 20.34 1.87
N THR A 64 31.07 20.22 1.07
CA THR A 64 31.31 19.01 0.26
C THR A 64 31.48 17.77 1.16
N GLU A 65 32.24 17.91 2.26
CA GLU A 65 32.42 16.84 3.24
C GLU A 65 31.10 16.44 3.93
N ILE A 66 30.26 17.42 4.28
CA ILE A 66 28.92 17.17 4.84
C ILE A 66 28.08 16.34 3.87
N VAL A 67 28.04 16.73 2.59
CA VAL A 67 27.28 16.02 1.55
C VAL A 67 27.79 14.60 1.37
N ASP A 68 29.11 14.39 1.36
CA ASP A 68 29.70 13.06 1.24
C ASP A 68 29.41 12.18 2.47
N ALA A 69 29.50 12.75 3.68
CA ALA A 69 29.14 12.05 4.92
C ALA A 69 27.65 11.65 4.92
N GLN A 70 26.75 12.53 4.47
CA GLN A 70 25.32 12.22 4.30
C GLN A 70 25.09 11.09 3.28
N LYS A 71 25.83 11.09 2.16
CA LYS A 71 25.76 10.05 1.14
C LYS A 71 26.22 8.69 1.68
N GLN A 72 27.30 8.69 2.48
CA GLN A 72 27.80 7.47 3.15
C GLN A 72 26.81 6.97 4.22
N GLN A 73 26.25 7.87 5.03
CA GLN A 73 25.21 7.54 6.01
C GLN A 73 23.99 6.89 5.35
N LYS A 74 23.51 7.45 4.23
CA LYS A 74 22.39 6.90 3.46
C LYS A 74 22.69 5.49 2.96
N LYS A 75 23.87 5.26 2.35
CA LYS A 75 24.30 3.92 1.91
C LYS A 75 24.37 2.93 3.07
N CYS A 76 24.90 3.35 4.21
CA CYS A 76 24.99 2.53 5.42
C CYS A 76 23.60 2.11 5.92
N LEU A 77 22.66 3.06 6.02
CA LEU A 77 21.28 2.81 6.43
C LEU A 77 20.52 1.92 5.42
N GLU A 78 20.76 2.09 4.12
CA GLU A 78 20.21 1.20 3.08
C GLU A 78 20.79 -0.22 3.16
N GLY A 79 22.07 -0.35 3.51
CA GLY A 79 22.72 -1.63 3.79
C GLY A 79 22.12 -2.34 5.00
N GLN A 80 21.89 -1.62 6.11
CA GLN A 80 21.20 -2.14 7.29
C GLN A 80 19.75 -2.55 7.02
N LYS A 81 19.02 -1.81 6.16
CA LYS A 81 17.68 -2.19 5.70
C LYS A 81 17.65 -3.49 4.90
N LYS A 82 18.76 -3.86 4.24
CA LYS A 82 18.88 -5.11 3.49
C LYS A 82 19.13 -6.32 4.40
N THR A 83 19.80 -6.14 5.54
CA THR A 83 20.17 -7.22 6.45
C THR A 83 19.11 -7.57 7.51
N ALA A 84 18.12 -6.71 7.74
CA ALA A 84 17.01 -6.97 8.65
C ALA A 84 15.65 -7.04 7.92
N LYS A 85 15.53 -7.84 6.85
CA LYS A 85 14.21 -8.32 6.43
C LYS A 85 13.81 -9.49 7.32
N VAL A 86 13.28 -9.18 8.51
CA VAL A 86 12.40 -10.13 9.18
C VAL A 86 11.20 -10.27 8.23
N VAL A 87 11.19 -11.34 7.43
CA VAL A 87 10.06 -11.69 6.60
C VAL A 87 8.99 -12.20 7.54
N VAL A 88 8.22 -11.28 8.12
CA VAL A 88 6.98 -11.64 8.81
C VAL A 88 6.05 -12.13 7.71
N GLU A 89 5.80 -13.43 7.69
CA GLU A 89 4.82 -13.98 6.77
C GLU A 89 3.47 -13.29 7.00
N PRO A 90 2.83 -12.78 5.94
CA PRO A 90 1.55 -12.10 6.10
C PRO A 90 0.52 -13.10 6.62
N LYS A 91 -0.24 -12.69 7.65
CA LYS A 91 -1.33 -13.50 8.20
C LYS A 91 -2.32 -13.86 7.10
N LYS A 92 -2.50 -15.15 6.82
CA LYS A 92 -3.46 -15.64 5.82
C LYS A 92 -4.76 -16.10 6.47
N VAL A 93 -5.86 -15.93 5.76
CA VAL A 93 -7.14 -16.56 6.07
C VAL A 93 -7.04 -18.03 5.69
N ASN A 94 -7.24 -18.93 6.65
CA ASN A 94 -7.10 -20.38 6.45
C ASN A 94 -8.35 -21.00 5.77
N SER A 95 -8.74 -20.43 4.63
CA SER A 95 -9.83 -20.92 3.79
C SER A 95 -9.53 -20.59 2.32
N PRO A 96 -10.15 -21.29 1.35
CA PRO A 96 -10.15 -20.84 -0.03
C PRO A 96 -10.87 -19.49 -0.17
N LEU A 97 -10.59 -18.76 -1.26
CA LEU A 97 -11.33 -17.56 -1.62
C LEU A 97 -12.80 -17.92 -1.83
N PRO A 98 -13.75 -17.29 -1.10
CA PRO A 98 -15.16 -17.63 -1.23
C PRO A 98 -15.72 -17.20 -2.59
N SER A 99 -16.78 -17.85 -3.04
CA SER A 99 -17.54 -17.41 -4.21
C SER A 99 -18.28 -16.09 -3.94
N VAL A 100 -18.56 -15.34 -5.02
CA VAL A 100 -19.37 -14.12 -4.96
C VAL A 100 -20.69 -14.39 -5.67
N LEU A 101 -21.83 -14.09 -5.03
CA LEU A 101 -23.18 -14.39 -5.56
C LEU A 101 -23.37 -15.87 -5.96
N GLY A 102 -22.66 -16.80 -5.30
CA GLY A 102 -22.68 -18.23 -5.66
C GLY A 102 -21.89 -18.58 -6.93
N VAL A 103 -21.29 -17.60 -7.62
CA VAL A 103 -20.46 -17.81 -8.81
C VAL A 103 -19.14 -18.48 -8.41
N LYS A 104 -18.86 -19.64 -9.02
CA LYS A 104 -17.59 -20.35 -8.80
C LYS A 104 -16.45 -19.68 -9.58
N TRP A 105 -15.26 -19.68 -9.00
CA TRP A 105 -14.05 -19.26 -9.70
C TRP A 105 -13.79 -20.16 -10.92
N SER A 106 -13.14 -19.61 -11.95
CA SER A 106 -12.97 -20.25 -13.25
C SER A 106 -14.25 -20.52 -14.07
N SER A 107 -15.43 -20.09 -13.62
CA SER A 107 -16.65 -20.12 -14.44
C SER A 107 -16.50 -19.28 -15.71
N THR A 108 -17.19 -19.69 -16.77
CA THR A 108 -17.23 -18.95 -18.04
C THR A 108 -18.28 -17.83 -18.00
N ARG A 109 -18.19 -16.89 -18.95
CA ARG A 109 -19.21 -15.82 -19.12
C ARG A 109 -20.63 -16.38 -19.23
N ILE A 110 -20.82 -17.45 -19.99
CA ILE A 110 -22.14 -18.07 -20.21
C ILE A 110 -22.68 -18.64 -18.90
N GLN A 111 -21.85 -19.39 -18.16
CA GLN A 111 -22.25 -19.96 -16.86
C GLN A 111 -22.67 -18.89 -15.85
N ILE A 112 -21.98 -17.74 -15.84
CA ILE A 112 -22.34 -16.63 -14.95
C ILE A 112 -23.66 -15.98 -15.40
N LYS A 113 -23.84 -15.73 -16.70
CA LYS A 113 -25.11 -15.21 -17.23
C LYS A 113 -26.28 -16.12 -16.88
N GLU A 114 -26.14 -17.43 -17.06
CA GLU A 114 -27.19 -18.39 -16.73
C GLU A 114 -27.51 -18.43 -15.23
N LEU A 115 -26.47 -18.44 -14.38
CA LEU A 115 -26.63 -18.45 -12.93
C LEU A 115 -27.35 -17.19 -12.43
N LEU A 116 -26.93 -16.02 -12.93
CA LEU A 116 -27.43 -14.73 -12.46
C LEU A 116 -28.71 -14.28 -13.16
N ARG A 117 -29.14 -14.93 -14.25
CA ARG A 117 -30.40 -14.62 -14.96
C ARG A 117 -31.63 -14.66 -14.06
N LYS A 118 -31.62 -15.52 -13.04
CA LYS A 118 -32.72 -15.70 -12.10
C LYS A 118 -32.69 -14.72 -10.92
N ASN A 119 -31.64 -13.94 -10.78
CA ASN A 119 -31.52 -12.97 -9.70
C ASN A 119 -32.19 -11.65 -10.11
N SER A 120 -33.36 -11.37 -9.54
CA SER A 120 -34.15 -10.17 -9.84
C SER A 120 -33.52 -8.87 -9.33
N ASP A 121 -32.59 -8.96 -8.37
CA ASP A 121 -32.05 -7.79 -7.68
C ASP A 121 -30.89 -7.15 -8.45
N ILE A 122 -30.36 -7.84 -9.45
CA ILE A 122 -29.26 -7.38 -10.30
C ILE A 122 -29.67 -7.39 -11.77
N LYS A 123 -29.19 -6.41 -12.53
CA LYS A 123 -29.50 -6.26 -13.95
C LYS A 123 -28.23 -6.35 -14.78
N LEU A 124 -28.20 -7.26 -15.76
CA LEU A 124 -27.10 -7.32 -16.73
C LEU A 124 -27.02 -6.00 -17.52
N MET A 125 -25.83 -5.43 -17.59
CA MET A 125 -25.52 -4.28 -18.44
C MET A 125 -24.50 -4.74 -19.48
N GLU A 126 -24.83 -4.56 -20.76
CA GLU A 126 -23.91 -4.88 -21.84
C GLU A 126 -22.85 -3.78 -21.96
N THR A 127 -21.58 -4.18 -21.89
CA THR A 127 -20.44 -3.29 -22.06
C THR A 127 -19.59 -3.77 -23.23
N ASP A 128 -19.09 -2.83 -24.03
CA ASP A 128 -18.31 -3.12 -25.25
C ASP A 128 -16.90 -3.63 -24.95
N ASP A 129 -16.43 -3.44 -23.72
CA ASP A 129 -15.07 -3.75 -23.25
C ASP A 129 -14.84 -5.23 -22.91
N GLY A 130 -15.87 -6.08 -23.07
CA GLY A 130 -15.80 -7.50 -22.73
C GLY A 130 -15.74 -7.77 -21.22
N ILE A 131 -15.94 -6.78 -20.36
CA ILE A 131 -16.24 -7.03 -18.95
C ILE A 131 -17.69 -7.51 -18.85
N LEU A 132 -17.98 -8.43 -17.94
CA LEU A 132 -19.37 -8.80 -17.67
C LEU A 132 -19.84 -7.98 -16.48
N GLU A 133 -20.74 -7.03 -16.71
CA GLU A 133 -21.19 -6.06 -15.71
C GLU A 133 -22.66 -6.27 -15.32
N TYR A 134 -22.97 -6.20 -14.03
CA TYR A 134 -24.33 -6.19 -13.50
C TYR A 134 -24.52 -4.99 -12.59
N HIS A 135 -25.68 -4.35 -12.62
CA HIS A 135 -26.01 -3.20 -11.77
C HIS A 135 -26.97 -3.60 -10.66
N ASN A 136 -27.01 -2.79 -9.59
CA ASN A 136 -27.85 -2.98 -8.40
C ASN A 136 -27.48 -4.21 -7.54
N GLY A 137 -28.38 -4.62 -6.65
CA GLY A 137 -28.17 -5.69 -5.67
C GLY A 137 -27.62 -5.20 -4.34
N SER A 138 -27.23 -6.15 -3.49
CA SER A 138 -26.65 -5.86 -2.18
C SER A 138 -25.43 -6.72 -1.88
N TYR A 139 -24.52 -6.18 -1.09
CA TYR A 139 -23.33 -6.87 -0.58
C TYR A 139 -23.12 -6.49 0.87
N LEU A 140 -23.15 -7.46 1.79
CA LEU A 140 -23.05 -7.23 3.24
C LEU A 140 -24.04 -6.16 3.76
N GLY A 141 -25.24 -6.08 3.18
CA GLY A 141 -26.25 -5.07 3.54
C GLY A 141 -26.10 -3.71 2.84
N TYR A 142 -24.98 -3.46 2.14
CA TYR A 142 -24.77 -2.23 1.37
C TYR A 142 -25.37 -2.34 -0.03
N LYS A 143 -25.92 -1.23 -0.54
CA LYS A 143 -26.37 -1.15 -1.94
C LYS A 143 -25.18 -1.19 -2.89
N VAL A 144 -25.27 -2.01 -3.92
CA VAL A 144 -24.23 -2.12 -4.94
C VAL A 144 -24.60 -1.26 -6.14
N GLU A 145 -23.66 -0.46 -6.63
CA GLU A 145 -23.78 0.26 -7.88
C GLU A 145 -23.58 -0.72 -9.03
N LYS A 146 -22.46 -1.45 -9.02
CA LYS A 146 -22.16 -2.47 -10.02
C LYS A 146 -21.26 -3.60 -9.53
N TRP A 147 -21.43 -4.75 -10.16
CA TRP A 147 -20.61 -5.95 -10.10
C TRP A 147 -19.91 -6.12 -11.44
N GLN A 148 -18.59 -6.25 -11.42
CA GLN A 148 -17.79 -6.43 -12.63
C GLN A 148 -17.03 -7.75 -12.53
N PHE A 149 -17.23 -8.63 -13.51
CA PHE A 149 -16.57 -9.92 -13.60
C PHE A 149 -15.52 -9.89 -14.72
N SER A 150 -14.28 -10.24 -14.38
CA SER A 150 -13.15 -10.23 -15.32
C SER A 150 -12.66 -11.65 -15.63
N PHE A 151 -12.28 -11.87 -16.89
CA PHE A 151 -11.94 -13.19 -17.41
C PHE A 151 -10.53 -13.21 -18.03
N VAL A 152 -9.83 -14.32 -17.87
CA VAL A 152 -8.58 -14.66 -18.56
C VAL A 152 -8.73 -16.08 -19.09
N ASP A 153 -8.31 -16.35 -20.32
CA ASP A 153 -8.51 -17.66 -20.96
C ASP A 153 -9.97 -18.16 -20.87
N LYS A 154 -10.94 -17.22 -21.00
CA LYS A 154 -12.39 -17.45 -20.84
C LYS A 154 -12.84 -17.91 -19.44
N LYS A 155 -11.97 -17.85 -18.43
CA LYS A 155 -12.21 -18.26 -17.04
C LYS A 155 -12.25 -17.05 -16.11
N LEU A 156 -13.26 -17.01 -15.23
CA LEU A 156 -13.38 -15.98 -14.20
C LEU A 156 -12.18 -16.00 -13.26
N TYR A 157 -11.55 -14.84 -13.08
CA TYR A 157 -10.45 -14.68 -12.12
C TYR A 157 -10.64 -13.51 -11.15
N ALA A 158 -11.52 -12.56 -11.44
CA ALA A 158 -11.78 -11.43 -10.56
C ALA A 158 -13.25 -11.04 -10.54
N CYS A 159 -13.72 -10.58 -9.38
CA CYS A 159 -14.99 -9.90 -9.22
C CYS A 159 -14.77 -8.61 -8.45
N GLN A 160 -15.18 -7.50 -9.02
CA GLN A 160 -15.14 -6.16 -8.43
C GLN A 160 -16.57 -5.73 -8.08
N ILE A 161 -16.75 -5.20 -6.88
CA ILE A 161 -18.04 -4.76 -6.34
C ILE A 161 -17.89 -3.30 -5.98
N VAL A 162 -18.53 -2.43 -6.76
CA VAL A 162 -18.56 -0.98 -6.50
C VAL A 162 -19.79 -0.69 -5.68
N LEU A 163 -19.60 -0.24 -4.43
CA LEU A 163 -20.71 0.09 -3.56
C LEU A 163 -21.25 1.48 -3.91
N LYS A 164 -22.58 1.61 -3.87
CA LYS A 164 -23.25 2.89 -4.13
C LYS A 164 -23.07 3.79 -2.91
N ASN A 165 -22.52 4.99 -3.12
CA ASN A 165 -22.37 5.97 -2.05
C ASN A 165 -23.73 6.33 -1.45
N GLU A 166 -23.82 6.31 -0.11
CA GLU A 166 -25.00 6.77 0.64
C GLU A 166 -24.92 8.30 0.80
N ALA A 167 -26.03 9.01 0.55
CA ALA A 167 -26.04 10.47 0.50
C ALA A 167 -25.67 11.13 1.84
N ASP A 168 -25.89 10.43 2.95
CA ASP A 168 -25.66 10.86 4.32
C ASP A 168 -24.28 10.44 4.88
N LEU A 169 -23.50 9.65 4.13
CA LEU A 169 -22.18 9.18 4.55
C LEU A 169 -21.08 9.68 3.63
N THR A 170 -19.99 10.16 4.23
CA THR A 170 -18.76 10.38 3.47
C THR A 170 -18.21 9.03 3.01
N VAL A 171 -17.54 8.99 1.85
CA VAL A 171 -16.91 7.76 1.32
C VAL A 171 -15.95 7.12 2.33
N PHE A 172 -15.27 7.92 3.16
CA PHE A 172 -14.37 7.43 4.21
C PHE A 172 -15.14 6.73 5.34
N LYS A 173 -16.26 7.30 5.80
CA LYS A 173 -17.14 6.64 6.78
C LYS A 173 -17.73 5.34 6.23
N MET A 174 -18.12 5.33 4.96
CA MET A 174 -18.59 4.11 4.29
C MET A 174 -17.49 3.05 4.23
N TYR A 175 -16.27 3.44 3.82
CA TYR A 175 -15.10 2.55 3.83
C TYR A 175 -14.82 1.97 5.21
N GLU A 176 -14.86 2.78 6.27
CA GLU A 176 -14.65 2.33 7.65
C GLU A 176 -15.70 1.30 8.08
N LYS A 177 -16.99 1.53 7.77
CA LYS A 177 -18.07 0.58 8.07
C LYS A 177 -17.86 -0.75 7.34
N VAL A 178 -17.66 -0.70 6.02
CA VAL A 178 -17.39 -1.89 5.20
C VAL A 178 -16.14 -2.62 5.69
N SER A 179 -15.10 -1.88 6.08
CA SER A 179 -13.88 -2.47 6.64
C SER A 179 -14.15 -3.22 7.94
N LYS A 180 -14.98 -2.68 8.85
CA LYS A 180 -15.35 -3.38 10.08
C LYS A 180 -16.10 -4.68 9.78
N ASP A 181 -17.02 -4.68 8.83
CA ASP A 181 -17.76 -5.89 8.46
C ASP A 181 -16.85 -6.95 7.82
N MET A 182 -15.90 -6.51 6.99
CA MET A 182 -14.90 -7.42 6.39
C MET A 182 -13.94 -7.98 7.45
N ILE A 183 -13.58 -7.18 8.46
CA ILE A 183 -12.81 -7.64 9.62
C ILE A 183 -13.61 -8.66 10.43
N ALA A 184 -14.89 -8.41 10.66
CA ALA A 184 -15.76 -9.37 11.34
C ALA A 184 -15.88 -10.69 10.55
N LYS A 185 -15.92 -10.62 9.21
CA LYS A 185 -16.06 -11.79 8.33
C LYS A 185 -14.78 -12.60 8.14
N TYR A 186 -13.63 -11.93 7.98
CA TYR A 186 -12.37 -12.56 7.56
C TYR A 186 -11.23 -12.40 8.58
N GLY A 187 -11.46 -11.71 9.70
CA GLY A 187 -10.44 -11.34 10.66
C GLY A 187 -9.60 -10.14 10.24
N GLN A 188 -8.49 -9.90 10.93
CA GLN A 188 -7.59 -8.77 10.63
C GLN A 188 -6.96 -8.90 9.23
N PRO A 189 -6.85 -7.80 8.47
CA PRO A 189 -6.23 -7.82 7.14
C PRO A 189 -4.73 -8.15 7.23
N SER A 190 -4.21 -8.80 6.19
CA SER A 190 -2.78 -9.05 6.02
C SER A 190 -1.99 -7.77 5.74
N TYR A 191 -2.63 -6.79 5.10
CA TYR A 191 -2.08 -5.46 4.84
C TYR A 191 -3.12 -4.37 5.02
N GLU A 192 -2.68 -3.28 5.60
CA GLU A 192 -3.48 -2.07 5.79
C GLU A 192 -2.64 -0.87 5.32
N LYS A 193 -3.21 -0.12 4.38
CA LYS A 193 -2.73 1.20 3.99
C LYS A 193 -3.87 2.17 4.18
N ASN A 194 -4.02 2.67 5.41
CA ASN A 194 -5.11 3.55 5.82
C ASN A 194 -4.61 4.89 6.39
N LYS A 195 -3.29 5.13 6.43
CA LYS A 195 -2.69 6.33 7.01
C LYS A 195 -2.39 7.35 5.93
N PHE A 196 -3.12 8.46 5.96
CA PHE A 196 -2.74 9.65 5.22
C PHE A 196 -1.66 10.42 5.99
N PRO A 197 -0.71 11.07 5.30
CA PRO A 197 0.19 12.02 5.93
C PRO A 197 -0.58 13.10 6.71
N SER A 198 0.04 13.68 7.75
CA SER A 198 -0.59 14.68 8.62
C SER A 198 -1.06 15.95 7.89
N SER A 199 -0.53 16.20 6.69
CA SER A 199 -0.96 17.28 5.80
C SER A 199 -2.38 17.10 5.23
N TYR A 200 -2.92 15.88 5.21
CA TYR A 200 -4.24 15.58 4.64
C TYR A 200 -5.34 15.66 5.72
N LYS A 201 -5.72 16.89 6.09
CA LYS A 201 -6.62 17.16 7.23
C LYS A 201 -8.11 17.05 6.91
N SER A 202 -8.54 17.24 5.66
CA SER A 202 -9.95 17.16 5.25
C SER A 202 -10.21 15.98 4.31
N ASP A 203 -11.45 15.49 4.30
CA ASP A 203 -11.90 14.43 3.40
C ASP A 203 -11.80 14.83 1.93
N SER A 204 -12.02 16.11 1.61
CA SER A 204 -11.84 16.63 0.24
C SER A 204 -10.40 16.50 -0.25
N ILE A 205 -9.41 16.89 0.57
CA ILE A 205 -7.99 16.78 0.20
C ILE A 205 -7.57 15.32 0.09
N LYS A 206 -8.03 14.46 1.02
CA LYS A 206 -7.79 13.01 0.94
C LYS A 206 -8.35 12.41 -0.34
N LEU A 207 -9.58 12.79 -0.72
CA LEU A 207 -10.21 12.29 -1.92
C LEU A 207 -9.45 12.73 -3.16
N THR A 208 -9.09 14.01 -3.29
CA THR A 208 -8.25 14.51 -4.39
C THR A 208 -6.93 13.76 -4.48
N ALA A 209 -6.29 13.44 -3.35
CA ALA A 209 -5.06 12.67 -3.32
C ALA A 209 -5.23 11.24 -3.85
N ILE A 210 -6.37 10.60 -3.55
CA ILE A 210 -6.73 9.30 -4.11
C ILE A 210 -6.98 9.42 -5.63
N LYS A 211 -7.76 10.42 -6.06
CA LYS A 211 -8.07 10.63 -7.49
C LYS A 211 -6.82 10.84 -8.33
N ASN A 212 -5.83 11.55 -7.78
CA ASN A 212 -4.55 11.82 -8.45
C ASN A 212 -3.53 10.68 -8.29
N GLY A 213 -3.92 9.53 -7.72
CA GLY A 213 -3.02 8.39 -7.51
C GLY A 213 -1.89 8.64 -6.50
N SER A 214 -1.92 9.76 -5.78
CA SER A 214 -0.85 10.18 -4.86
C SER A 214 -0.84 9.35 -3.57
N VAL A 215 -2.01 8.85 -3.15
CA VAL A 215 -2.15 8.01 -1.96
C VAL A 215 -3.12 6.87 -2.25
N ALA A 216 -2.79 5.66 -1.79
CA ALA A 216 -3.69 4.51 -1.84
C ALA A 216 -4.29 4.25 -0.45
N ILE A 217 -5.61 4.09 -0.39
CA ILE A 217 -6.31 3.59 0.80
C ILE A 217 -6.87 2.19 0.54
N TYR A 218 -6.43 1.20 1.32
CA TYR A 218 -6.98 -0.15 1.23
C TYR A 218 -6.68 -1.03 2.43
N ASN A 219 -7.55 -2.04 2.62
CA ASN A 219 -7.31 -3.21 3.43
C ASN A 219 -7.28 -4.46 2.53
N LYS A 220 -6.35 -5.38 2.78
CA LYS A 220 -6.11 -6.56 1.95
C LYS A 220 -5.99 -7.82 2.81
N TRP A 221 -6.76 -8.84 2.47
CA TRP A 221 -6.70 -10.19 3.03
C TRP A 221 -6.08 -11.13 2.00
N LEU A 222 -5.13 -11.94 2.46
CA LEU A 222 -4.61 -13.07 1.70
C LEU A 222 -5.30 -14.35 2.14
N PHE A 223 -5.83 -15.10 1.19
CA PHE A 223 -6.42 -16.41 1.38
C PHE A 223 -5.40 -17.51 1.06
N LYS A 224 -5.82 -18.77 1.16
CA LYS A 224 -5.02 -19.89 0.66
C LYS A 224 -4.66 -19.67 -0.82
N ASN A 225 -3.46 -20.09 -1.22
CA ASN A 225 -2.92 -19.92 -2.58
C ASN A 225 -2.67 -18.46 -3.01
N ASP A 226 -2.56 -17.54 -2.04
CA ASP A 226 -2.31 -16.10 -2.26
C ASP A 226 -3.44 -15.35 -2.99
N ASP A 227 -4.62 -15.97 -3.09
CA ASP A 227 -5.84 -15.31 -3.54
C ASP A 227 -6.20 -14.14 -2.60
N VAL A 228 -6.90 -13.14 -3.14
CA VAL A 228 -7.02 -11.83 -2.49
C VAL A 228 -8.46 -11.41 -2.35
N VAL A 229 -8.77 -10.87 -1.18
CA VAL A 229 -9.85 -9.89 -1.03
C VAL A 229 -9.25 -8.55 -0.66
N ARG A 230 -9.65 -7.49 -1.36
CA ARG A 230 -9.21 -6.12 -1.09
C ARG A 230 -10.43 -5.22 -0.99
N ILE A 231 -10.42 -4.30 -0.04
CA ILE A 231 -11.33 -3.16 -0.04
C ILE A 231 -10.52 -1.87 -0.15
N GLY A 232 -11.03 -0.87 -0.85
CA GLY A 232 -10.38 0.43 -0.96
C GLY A 232 -11.33 1.49 -1.48
N ILE A 233 -10.83 2.71 -1.60
CA ILE A 233 -11.51 3.79 -2.30
C ILE A 233 -10.82 3.94 -3.66
N ASN A 234 -11.60 3.90 -4.74
CA ASN A 234 -11.07 4.07 -6.09
C ASN A 234 -10.92 5.55 -6.46
N GLU A 235 -10.34 5.83 -7.64
CA GLU A 235 -10.13 7.19 -8.16
C GLU A 235 -11.43 7.96 -8.41
N ASN A 236 -12.56 7.25 -8.55
CA ASN A 236 -13.88 7.88 -8.69
C ASN A 236 -14.48 8.32 -7.36
N GLY A 237 -13.89 7.91 -6.22
CA GLY A 237 -14.44 8.19 -4.90
C GLY A 237 -15.57 7.25 -4.49
N SER A 238 -15.51 6.00 -4.94
CA SER A 238 -16.42 4.93 -4.51
C SER A 238 -15.65 3.88 -3.71
N VAL A 239 -16.34 3.24 -2.76
CA VAL A 239 -15.81 2.08 -2.05
C VAL A 239 -15.87 0.86 -2.98
N LEU A 240 -14.72 0.26 -3.22
CA LEU A 240 -14.55 -0.90 -4.10
C LEU A 240 -14.10 -2.11 -3.28
N VAL A 241 -14.80 -3.24 -3.44
CA VAL A 241 -14.39 -4.55 -2.94
C VAL A 241 -13.96 -5.41 -4.12
N THR A 242 -12.75 -5.97 -4.07
CA THR A 242 -12.18 -6.81 -5.13
C THR A 242 -11.87 -8.19 -4.58
N TYR A 243 -12.43 -9.21 -5.22
CA TYR A 243 -12.06 -10.61 -5.07
C TYR A 243 -11.19 -11.00 -6.28
N LEU A 244 -10.06 -11.66 -6.03
CA LEU A 244 -9.06 -11.93 -7.07
C LEU A 244 -8.35 -13.27 -6.86
N ILE A 245 -8.30 -14.08 -7.92
CA ILE A 245 -7.46 -15.28 -8.01
C ILE A 245 -6.07 -14.85 -8.52
N ASP A 246 -5.09 -14.75 -7.62
CA ASP A 246 -3.79 -14.10 -7.89
C ASP A 246 -2.97 -14.83 -8.97
N LYS A 247 -2.99 -16.17 -8.94
CA LYS A 247 -2.29 -17.00 -9.93
C LYS A 247 -2.76 -16.74 -11.36
N LEU A 248 -4.06 -16.50 -11.56
CA LEU A 248 -4.63 -16.23 -12.88
C LEU A 248 -4.38 -14.78 -13.30
N TYR A 249 -4.46 -13.83 -12.36
CA TYR A 249 -4.14 -12.43 -12.62
C TYR A 249 -2.72 -12.22 -13.14
N LYS A 250 -1.74 -12.92 -12.55
CA LYS A 250 -0.33 -12.86 -12.98
C LYS A 250 -0.08 -13.31 -14.42
N LYS A 251 -1.02 -13.99 -15.08
CA LYS A 251 -0.91 -14.34 -16.51
C LYS A 251 -1.30 -13.19 -17.45
N VAL A 252 -2.02 -12.19 -16.95
CA VAL A 252 -2.55 -11.05 -17.72
C VAL A 252 -1.60 -9.85 -17.68
N LYS A 253 -0.69 -9.82 -16.69
CA LYS A 253 0.36 -8.81 -16.53
C LYS A 253 1.64 -9.23 -17.23
#